data_AF-A0A7C0VJU0-F1
#
_entry.id   AF-A0A7C0VJU0-F1
#
_cell.length_a   1.000
_cell.length_b   1.000
_cell.length_c   1.000
_cell.angle_alpha   90.00
_cell.angle_beta   90.00
_cell.angle_gamma   90.00
#
_symmetry.space_group_name_H-M   'P 1'
#
loop_
_entity.id
_entity.type
_entity.pdbx_description
1 polymer ?
#
loop_
_entity_poly.entity_id
_entity_poly.type
_entity_poly.pdbx_seq_one_letter_code
_entity_poly.pdbx_strand_id
1 'polypeptide(L)'
;MKERNFYFKYFLPRIEIWAFLCGLFGFFFILAHADFESPDVEKIFIFLWLYYLLCSELFRVLFNGGARLLKLKMEQKNARIINSYIVNGHIDPSLTNQQLEELFCVLKKEPITNLINSLIYGGAVIVLTTLTMAFLKTSRFNLIVIVVGGLIYLAFVALFSIFSVEAFFINDLLRECRKILSKRGIKPREEMELFSLENRFHYFIFLLFLITIILLSFVPPSQLSLFLITLSCLAFVMIAIIGRMLFSSIYSVFEEIKEFVARLPQEKKAQYFTGSSYKEVLALSKYLNRSAEEIFRARERERKTKKELEEKVEELNKWFKLTVGRELKMIELKKEIERLKKEKKNNNNQKT
;
A
#
# COMPACT_ATOMS: atom_id res chain seq x y z
N MET A 1 20.42 -18.49 -12.50
CA MET A 1 19.32 -17.77 -13.19
C MET A 1 18.61 -16.95 -12.11
N LYS A 2 18.81 -15.63 -12.01
CA LYS A 2 18.09 -14.80 -11.02
C LYS A 2 16.58 -15.01 -11.26
N GLU A 3 15.82 -15.36 -10.23
CA GLU A 3 14.36 -15.62 -10.34
C GLU A 3 13.62 -14.35 -10.77
N ARG A 4 13.56 -14.11 -12.09
CA ARG A 4 12.90 -12.96 -12.73
C ARG A 4 11.43 -13.26 -13.07
N ASN A 5 10.69 -13.86 -12.14
CA ASN A 5 9.25 -14.17 -12.27
C ASN A 5 8.47 -13.68 -11.06
N PHE A 6 8.68 -12.42 -10.69
CA PHE A 6 7.97 -11.77 -9.58
C PHE A 6 6.45 -11.81 -9.75
N TYR A 7 5.95 -11.57 -10.97
CA TYR A 7 4.52 -11.68 -11.28
C TYR A 7 3.95 -13.08 -10.98
N PHE A 8 4.64 -14.15 -11.39
CA PHE A 8 4.15 -15.52 -11.19
C PHE A 8 4.01 -15.89 -9.71
N LYS A 9 4.94 -15.41 -8.86
CA LYS A 9 4.96 -15.74 -7.43
C LYS A 9 3.88 -15.02 -6.62
N TYR A 10 3.51 -13.80 -7.00
CA TYR A 10 2.61 -12.95 -6.20
C TYR A 10 1.25 -12.69 -6.85
N PHE A 11 1.17 -12.61 -8.18
CA PHE A 11 -0.05 -12.27 -8.90
C PHE A 11 -0.96 -13.48 -9.11
N LEU A 12 -0.36 -14.63 -9.46
CA LEU A 12 -1.06 -15.84 -9.89
C LEU A 12 -1.98 -16.48 -8.84
N PRO A 13 -1.57 -16.69 -7.57
CA PRO A 13 -2.40 -17.43 -6.63
C PRO A 13 -3.52 -16.59 -6.02
N ARG A 14 -3.50 -15.26 -6.16
CA ARG A 14 -4.43 -14.39 -5.41
C ARG A 14 -5.47 -13.72 -6.29
N ILE A 15 -5.07 -13.22 -7.45
CA ILE A 15 -5.97 -12.47 -8.33
C ILE A 15 -6.76 -13.43 -9.23
N GLU A 16 -6.08 -14.44 -9.79
CA GLU A 16 -6.70 -15.40 -10.71
C GLU A 16 -7.61 -16.39 -9.95
N ILE A 17 -7.23 -16.81 -8.72
CA ILE A 17 -8.14 -17.61 -7.87
C ILE A 17 -9.41 -16.83 -7.56
N TRP A 18 -9.30 -15.53 -7.27
CA TRP A 18 -10.48 -14.71 -7.03
C TRP A 18 -11.37 -14.58 -8.27
N ALA A 19 -10.78 -14.28 -9.43
CA ALA A 19 -11.53 -14.18 -10.66
C ALA A 19 -12.24 -15.49 -11.02
N PHE A 20 -11.59 -16.62 -10.76
CA PHE A 20 -12.21 -17.94 -10.87
C PHE A 20 -13.38 -18.13 -9.89
N LEU A 21 -13.24 -17.75 -8.61
CA LEU A 21 -14.33 -17.81 -7.63
C LEU A 21 -15.53 -16.94 -8.03
N CYS A 22 -15.29 -15.73 -8.54
CA CYS A 22 -16.35 -14.87 -9.08
C CYS A 22 -17.03 -15.51 -10.30
N GLY A 23 -16.24 -16.16 -11.17
CA GLY A 23 -16.76 -16.88 -12.33
C GLY A 23 -17.63 -18.06 -11.91
N LEU A 24 -17.26 -18.78 -10.86
CA LEU A 24 -18.09 -19.82 -10.25
C LEU A 24 -19.35 -19.25 -9.59
N PHE A 25 -19.28 -18.06 -9.00
CA PHE A 25 -20.46 -17.41 -8.44
C PHE A 25 -21.48 -17.09 -9.54
N GLY A 26 -21.03 -16.45 -10.63
CA GLY A 26 -21.87 -16.21 -11.81
C GLY A 26 -22.41 -17.50 -12.42
N PHE A 27 -21.58 -18.56 -12.49
CA PHE A 27 -21.98 -19.88 -12.96
C PHE A 27 -23.15 -20.47 -12.15
N PHE A 28 -23.01 -20.55 -10.83
CA PHE A 28 -24.06 -21.10 -9.96
C PHE A 28 -25.30 -20.21 -9.94
N PHE A 29 -25.14 -18.90 -10.08
CA PHE A 29 -26.26 -17.99 -10.29
C PHE A 29 -27.07 -18.38 -11.53
N ILE A 30 -26.37 -18.64 -12.65
CA ILE A 30 -27.03 -19.00 -13.92
C ILE A 30 -27.71 -20.36 -13.79
N LEU A 31 -27.02 -21.39 -13.28
CA LEU A 31 -27.61 -22.72 -13.11
C LEU A 31 -28.84 -22.73 -12.19
N ALA A 32 -28.89 -21.85 -11.20
CA ALA A 32 -30.03 -21.76 -10.30
C ALA A 32 -31.28 -21.12 -10.93
N HIS A 33 -31.15 -20.40 -12.06
CA HIS A 33 -32.23 -19.61 -12.66
C HIS A 33 -32.54 -19.94 -14.12
N ALA A 34 -31.58 -20.44 -14.88
CA ALA A 34 -31.78 -20.81 -16.27
C ALA A 34 -32.56 -22.12 -16.32
N ASP A 35 -33.67 -22.11 -17.06
CA ASP A 35 -34.48 -23.29 -17.32
C ASP A 35 -34.08 -23.87 -18.67
N PHE A 36 -33.00 -24.64 -18.70
CA PHE A 36 -32.46 -25.19 -19.95
C PHE A 36 -33.44 -26.20 -20.55
N GLU A 37 -33.83 -25.95 -21.80
CA GLU A 37 -34.86 -26.73 -22.53
C GLU A 37 -34.57 -28.23 -22.62
N SER A 38 -33.30 -28.63 -22.50
CA SER A 38 -32.89 -30.02 -22.45
C SER A 38 -31.64 -30.23 -21.59
N PRO A 39 -31.46 -31.43 -21.01
CA PRO A 39 -30.26 -31.78 -20.26
C PRO A 39 -28.96 -31.68 -21.07
N ASP A 40 -29.03 -31.83 -22.39
CA ASP A 40 -27.85 -31.75 -23.26
C ASP A 40 -27.40 -30.29 -23.45
N VAL A 41 -28.34 -29.36 -23.59
CA VAL A 41 -28.04 -27.92 -23.65
C VAL A 41 -27.44 -27.44 -22.32
N GLU A 42 -27.94 -27.93 -21.19
CA GLU A 42 -27.38 -27.65 -19.85
C GLU A 42 -25.93 -28.15 -19.75
N LYS A 43 -25.66 -29.41 -20.12
CA LYS A 43 -24.28 -29.96 -20.11
C LYS A 43 -23.33 -29.17 -21.00
N ILE A 44 -23.80 -28.73 -22.18
CA ILE A 44 -23.01 -27.90 -23.08
C ILE A 44 -22.71 -26.55 -22.43
N PHE A 45 -23.69 -25.91 -21.79
CA PHE A 45 -23.47 -24.67 -21.04
C PHE A 45 -22.41 -24.86 -19.93
N ILE A 46 -22.54 -25.92 -19.13
CA ILE A 46 -21.61 -26.22 -18.03
C ILE A 46 -20.18 -26.35 -18.57
N PHE A 47 -20.01 -27.13 -19.63
CA PHE A 47 -18.70 -27.31 -20.24
C PHE A 47 -18.14 -26.00 -20.81
N LEU A 48 -18.94 -25.25 -21.58
CA LEU A 48 -18.49 -24.02 -22.25
C LEU A 48 -18.12 -22.93 -21.25
N TRP A 49 -18.93 -22.71 -20.22
CA TRP A 49 -18.65 -21.70 -19.20
C TRP A 49 -17.32 -21.98 -18.51
N LEU A 50 -17.13 -23.21 -18.02
CA LEU A 50 -15.91 -23.61 -17.34
C LEU A 50 -14.70 -23.57 -18.29
N TYR A 51 -14.87 -24.01 -19.53
CA TYR A 51 -13.83 -23.95 -20.55
C TYR A 51 -13.39 -22.52 -20.83
N TYR A 52 -14.32 -21.61 -21.13
CA TYR A 52 -14.01 -20.21 -21.41
C TYR A 52 -13.43 -19.50 -20.18
N LEU A 53 -13.94 -19.78 -18.98
CA LEU A 53 -13.38 -19.26 -17.74
C LEU A 53 -11.92 -19.71 -17.54
N LEU A 54 -11.63 -21.00 -17.69
CA LEU A 54 -10.26 -21.53 -17.57
C LEU A 54 -9.33 -20.96 -18.65
N CYS A 55 -9.78 -20.85 -19.89
CA CYS A 55 -9.01 -20.22 -20.96
C CYS A 55 -8.71 -18.75 -20.64
N SER A 56 -9.69 -18.02 -20.13
CA SER A 56 -9.56 -16.62 -19.76
C SER A 56 -8.46 -16.39 -18.72
N GLU A 57 -8.50 -17.14 -17.61
CA GLU A 57 -7.48 -17.06 -16.56
C GLU A 57 -6.12 -17.57 -17.07
N LEU A 58 -6.07 -18.63 -17.89
CA LEU A 58 -4.83 -19.11 -18.48
C LEU A 58 -4.17 -18.03 -19.37
N PHE A 59 -4.93 -17.36 -20.22
CA PHE A 59 -4.41 -16.29 -21.06
C PHE A 59 -3.89 -15.13 -20.22
N ARG A 60 -4.63 -14.70 -19.19
CA ARG A 60 -4.17 -13.65 -18.27
C ARG A 60 -2.84 -14.01 -17.64
N VAL A 61 -2.70 -15.21 -17.09
CA VAL A 61 -1.46 -15.74 -16.53
C VAL A 61 -0.31 -15.65 -17.55
N LEU A 62 -0.54 -16.10 -18.78
CA LEU A 62 0.49 -16.11 -19.82
C LEU A 62 0.94 -14.70 -20.19
N PHE A 63 0.00 -13.78 -20.44
CA PHE A 63 0.26 -12.39 -20.84
C PHE A 63 0.90 -11.54 -19.75
N ASN A 64 0.75 -11.95 -18.50
CA ASN A 64 1.30 -11.27 -17.32
C ASN A 64 2.68 -11.80 -16.87
N GLY A 65 3.27 -12.75 -17.60
CA GLY A 65 4.63 -13.23 -17.36
C GLY A 65 4.75 -14.74 -17.08
N GLY A 66 3.63 -15.47 -16.98
CA GLY A 66 3.65 -16.93 -16.95
C GLY A 66 4.36 -17.53 -18.17
N ALA A 67 4.27 -16.88 -19.33
CA ALA A 67 4.94 -17.29 -20.56
C ALA A 67 6.48 -17.32 -20.44
N ARG A 68 7.09 -16.56 -19.51
CA ARG A 68 8.55 -16.61 -19.26
C ARG A 68 9.03 -17.95 -18.74
N LEU A 69 8.20 -18.68 -17.98
CA LEU A 69 8.51 -20.05 -17.56
C LEU A 69 8.72 -20.98 -18.75
N LEU A 70 7.99 -20.72 -19.84
CA LEU A 70 8.09 -21.44 -21.10
C LEU A 70 9.09 -20.80 -22.09
N LYS A 71 9.90 -19.81 -21.64
CA LYS A 71 10.82 -19.02 -22.47
C LYS A 71 10.14 -18.25 -23.62
N LEU A 72 8.83 -18.06 -23.57
CA LEU A 72 8.06 -17.30 -24.56
C LEU A 72 7.96 -15.83 -24.14
N LYS A 73 8.13 -14.91 -25.10
CA LYS A 73 8.04 -13.45 -24.88
C LYS A 73 6.65 -12.91 -25.23
N MET A 74 5.61 -13.44 -24.59
CA MET A 74 4.22 -13.02 -24.82
C MET A 74 3.74 -11.93 -23.86
N GLU A 75 4.63 -11.29 -23.11
CA GLU A 75 4.23 -10.34 -22.05
C GLU A 75 3.71 -9.01 -22.58
N GLN A 76 2.64 -8.52 -21.94
CA GLN A 76 2.19 -7.13 -22.09
C GLN A 76 3.29 -6.15 -21.66
N LYS A 77 3.26 -4.93 -22.22
CA LYS A 77 4.30 -3.92 -22.00
C LYS A 77 4.53 -3.61 -20.51
N ASN A 78 3.45 -3.41 -19.75
CA ASN A 78 3.51 -3.07 -18.32
C ASN A 78 4.08 -4.23 -17.50
N ALA A 79 3.55 -5.44 -17.68
CA ALA A 79 4.06 -6.65 -17.04
C ALA A 79 5.54 -6.89 -17.36
N ARG A 80 5.96 -6.64 -18.60
CA ARG A 80 7.37 -6.75 -19.01
C ARG A 80 8.28 -5.79 -18.26
N ILE A 81 7.87 -4.53 -18.10
CA ILE A 81 8.63 -3.51 -17.35
C ILE A 81 8.79 -3.95 -15.88
N ILE A 82 7.68 -4.32 -15.24
CA ILE A 82 7.66 -4.80 -13.85
C ILE A 82 8.57 -6.03 -13.69
N ASN A 83 8.43 -7.04 -14.55
CA ASN A 83 9.23 -8.26 -14.49
C ASN A 83 10.70 -8.08 -14.87
N SER A 84 11.07 -6.94 -15.49
CA SER A 84 12.46 -6.64 -15.86
C SER A 84 13.18 -5.86 -14.77
N TYR A 85 12.47 -4.99 -14.05
CA TYR A 85 13.04 -4.07 -13.07
C TYR A 85 12.89 -4.56 -11.61
N ILE A 86 12.08 -5.59 -11.36
CA ILE A 86 11.91 -6.18 -10.03
C ILE A 86 12.62 -7.53 -9.96
N VAL A 87 13.48 -7.68 -8.96
CA VAL A 87 14.26 -8.90 -8.71
C VAL A 87 14.02 -9.33 -7.27
N ASN A 88 13.54 -10.56 -7.07
CA ASN A 88 13.22 -11.11 -5.74
C ASN A 88 12.27 -10.25 -4.89
N GLY A 89 11.39 -9.47 -5.53
CA GLY A 89 10.43 -8.59 -4.86
C GLY A 89 10.96 -7.24 -4.41
N HIS A 90 12.18 -6.89 -4.82
CA HIS A 90 12.75 -5.57 -4.63
C HIS A 90 13.08 -4.91 -5.97
N ILE A 91 13.15 -3.58 -5.95
CA ILE A 91 13.52 -2.79 -7.13
C ILE A 91 15.00 -2.99 -7.39
N ASP A 92 15.39 -3.26 -8.64
CA ASP A 92 16.80 -3.41 -8.99
C ASP A 92 17.56 -2.09 -8.66
N PRO A 93 18.58 -2.13 -7.78
CA PRO A 93 19.30 -0.92 -7.37
C PRO A 93 20.08 -0.27 -8.51
N SER A 94 20.35 -1.00 -9.60
CA SER A 94 21.11 -0.52 -10.77
C SER A 94 20.28 0.31 -11.76
N LEU A 95 18.98 0.49 -11.53
CA LEU A 95 18.10 1.25 -12.44
C LEU A 95 18.53 2.71 -12.57
N THR A 96 18.49 3.21 -13.80
CA THR A 96 18.69 4.64 -14.11
C THR A 96 17.50 5.47 -13.62
N ASN A 97 17.68 6.78 -13.52
CA ASN A 97 16.61 7.69 -13.07
C ASN A 97 15.38 7.64 -13.99
N GLN A 98 15.60 7.55 -15.31
CA GLN A 98 14.52 7.44 -16.28
C GLN A 98 13.75 6.11 -16.15
N GLN A 99 14.46 5.00 -15.91
CA GLN A 99 13.82 3.69 -15.70
C GLN A 99 13.03 3.64 -14.39
N LEU A 100 13.52 4.33 -13.35
CA LEU A 100 12.83 4.41 -12.07
C LEU A 100 11.53 5.24 -12.16
N GLU A 101 11.53 6.34 -12.91
CA GLU A 101 10.32 7.12 -13.20
C GLU A 101 9.33 6.33 -14.06
N GLU A 102 9.82 5.60 -15.06
CA GLU A 102 9.00 4.71 -15.89
C GLU A 102 8.34 3.63 -15.02
N LEU A 103 9.12 2.96 -14.16
CA LEU A 103 8.62 1.97 -13.22
C LEU A 103 7.56 2.55 -12.29
N PHE A 104 7.81 3.74 -11.73
CA PHE A 104 6.85 4.41 -10.86
C PHE A 104 5.52 4.68 -11.56
N CYS A 105 5.56 5.16 -12.80
CA CYS A 105 4.38 5.40 -13.62
C CYS A 105 3.61 4.11 -13.92
N VAL A 106 4.32 3.03 -14.25
CA VAL A 106 3.73 1.72 -14.53
C VAL A 106 3.09 1.12 -13.28
N LEU A 107 3.80 1.07 -12.15
CA LEU A 107 3.28 0.57 -10.88
C LEU A 107 2.00 1.29 -10.46
N LYS A 108 1.92 2.58 -10.72
CA LYS A 108 0.76 3.39 -10.38
C LYS A 108 -0.46 3.14 -11.26
N LYS A 109 -0.25 2.87 -12.56
CA LYS A 109 -1.32 2.56 -13.53
C LYS A 109 -1.77 1.11 -13.47
N GLU A 110 -1.02 0.26 -12.78
CA GLU A 110 -1.26 -1.18 -12.75
C GLU A 110 -2.63 -1.59 -12.18
N PRO A 111 -3.22 -0.97 -11.13
CA PRO A 111 -4.56 -1.33 -10.66
C PRO A 111 -5.63 -1.10 -11.73
N ILE A 112 -5.55 0.02 -12.45
CA ILE A 112 -6.47 0.36 -13.55
C ILE A 112 -6.23 -0.57 -14.74
N THR A 113 -4.97 -0.86 -15.07
CA THR A 113 -4.62 -1.77 -16.17
C THR A 113 -5.17 -3.17 -15.89
N ASN A 114 -5.01 -3.66 -14.65
CA ASN A 114 -5.55 -4.95 -14.25
C ASN A 114 -7.08 -4.97 -14.26
N LEU A 115 -7.74 -3.88 -13.85
CA LEU A 115 -9.19 -3.75 -13.97
C LEU A 115 -9.65 -3.87 -15.43
N ILE A 116 -9.05 -3.09 -16.33
CA ILE A 116 -9.41 -3.10 -17.76
C ILE A 116 -9.19 -4.50 -18.33
N ASN A 117 -8.04 -5.12 -18.05
CA ASN A 117 -7.76 -6.49 -18.48
C ASN A 117 -8.83 -7.45 -17.95
N SER A 118 -9.15 -7.37 -16.66
CA SER A 118 -10.16 -8.25 -16.04
C SER A 118 -11.55 -8.08 -16.68
N LEU A 119 -11.93 -6.85 -17.04
CA LEU A 119 -13.18 -6.57 -17.76
C LEU A 119 -13.17 -7.13 -19.18
N ILE A 120 -12.05 -7.02 -19.91
CA ILE A 120 -11.91 -7.56 -21.27
C ILE A 120 -12.02 -9.09 -21.24
N TYR A 121 -11.24 -9.74 -20.39
CA TYR A 121 -11.18 -11.20 -20.29
C TYR A 121 -12.48 -11.79 -19.75
N GLY A 122 -13.05 -11.20 -18.69
CA GLY A 122 -14.35 -11.62 -18.18
C GLY A 122 -15.51 -11.33 -19.14
N GLY A 123 -15.46 -10.18 -19.83
CA GLY A 123 -16.44 -9.83 -20.86
C GLY A 123 -16.41 -10.81 -22.03
N ALA A 124 -15.23 -11.28 -22.43
CA ALA A 124 -15.07 -12.30 -23.46
C ALA A 124 -15.76 -13.61 -23.06
N VAL A 125 -15.64 -14.06 -21.80
CA VAL A 125 -16.34 -15.25 -21.30
C VAL A 125 -17.86 -15.12 -21.48
N ILE A 126 -18.42 -13.97 -21.12
CA ILE A 126 -19.87 -13.72 -21.22
C ILE A 126 -20.32 -13.68 -22.68
N VAL A 127 -19.62 -12.92 -23.51
CA VAL A 127 -19.96 -12.75 -24.93
C VAL A 127 -19.87 -14.09 -25.65
N LEU A 128 -18.78 -14.84 -25.47
CA LEU A 128 -18.60 -16.14 -26.11
C LEU A 128 -19.67 -17.13 -25.64
N THR A 129 -19.92 -17.24 -24.33
CA THR A 129 -20.96 -18.13 -23.81
C THR A 129 -22.33 -17.75 -24.37
N THR A 130 -22.69 -16.46 -24.33
CA THR A 130 -24.01 -15.99 -24.80
C THR A 130 -24.19 -16.24 -26.30
N LEU A 131 -23.16 -15.99 -27.11
CA LEU A 131 -23.20 -16.24 -28.55
C LEU A 131 -23.35 -17.73 -28.85
N THR A 132 -22.61 -18.61 -28.17
CA THR A 132 -22.72 -20.06 -28.38
C THR A 132 -24.09 -20.58 -27.95
N MET A 133 -24.61 -20.12 -26.81
CA MET A 133 -25.95 -20.53 -26.36
C MET A 133 -27.06 -19.98 -27.26
N ALA A 134 -26.88 -18.79 -27.84
CA ALA A 134 -27.79 -18.25 -28.85
C ALA A 134 -27.77 -19.07 -30.15
N PHE A 135 -26.59 -19.54 -30.57
CA PHE A 135 -26.45 -20.42 -31.73
C PHE A 135 -27.15 -21.78 -31.52
N LEU A 136 -27.14 -22.28 -30.29
CA LEU A 136 -27.89 -23.48 -29.87
C LEU A 136 -29.40 -23.24 -29.73
N LYS A 137 -29.90 -22.06 -30.12
CA LYS A 137 -31.31 -21.67 -30.09
C LYS A 137 -31.96 -21.70 -28.70
N THR A 138 -31.15 -21.51 -27.66
CA THR A 138 -31.64 -21.42 -26.27
C THR A 138 -32.66 -20.28 -26.12
N SER A 139 -33.69 -20.47 -25.29
CA SER A 139 -34.68 -19.46 -24.93
C SER A 139 -34.08 -18.08 -24.62
N ARG A 140 -34.81 -17.02 -25.00
CA ARG A 140 -34.41 -15.63 -24.72
C ARG A 140 -34.26 -15.36 -23.23
N PHE A 141 -35.06 -16.02 -22.40
CA PHE A 141 -34.98 -15.90 -20.94
C PHE A 141 -33.63 -16.40 -20.42
N ASN A 142 -33.18 -17.59 -20.85
CA ASN A 142 -31.90 -18.14 -20.42
C ASN A 142 -30.72 -17.29 -20.89
N LEU A 143 -30.79 -16.71 -22.09
CA LEU A 143 -29.76 -15.76 -22.56
C LEU A 143 -29.68 -14.52 -21.67
N ILE A 144 -30.82 -13.98 -21.23
CA ILE A 144 -30.85 -12.86 -20.28
C ILE A 144 -30.24 -13.29 -18.94
N VAL A 145 -30.59 -14.46 -18.42
CA VAL A 145 -30.03 -15.00 -17.17
C VAL A 145 -28.52 -15.17 -17.27
N ILE A 146 -28.00 -15.69 -18.39
CA ILE A 146 -26.56 -15.82 -18.65
C ILE A 146 -25.87 -14.45 -18.61
N VAL A 147 -26.45 -13.46 -19.29
CA VAL A 147 -25.90 -12.09 -19.30
C VAL A 147 -25.92 -11.49 -17.90
N VAL A 148 -27.01 -11.62 -17.14
CA VAL A 148 -27.13 -11.09 -15.77
C VAL A 148 -26.12 -11.77 -14.84
N GLY A 149 -26.04 -13.09 -14.84
CA GLY A 149 -25.05 -13.84 -14.05
C GLY A 149 -23.60 -13.48 -14.43
N GLY A 150 -23.35 -13.26 -15.73
CA GLY A 150 -22.11 -12.71 -16.24
C GLY A 150 -21.79 -11.31 -15.72
N LEU A 151 -22.76 -10.40 -15.73
CA LEU A 151 -22.58 -9.04 -15.20
C LEU A 151 -22.29 -9.04 -13.69
N ILE A 152 -22.92 -9.94 -12.92
CA ILE A 152 -22.60 -10.15 -11.50
C ILE A 152 -21.14 -10.59 -11.35
N TYR A 153 -20.71 -11.59 -12.14
CA TYR A 153 -19.32 -12.03 -12.20
C TYR A 153 -18.36 -10.86 -12.47
N LEU A 154 -18.63 -10.08 -13.52
CA LEU A 154 -17.80 -8.93 -13.88
C LEU A 154 -17.75 -7.87 -12.78
N ALA A 155 -18.88 -7.57 -12.14
CA ALA A 155 -18.93 -6.63 -11.04
C ALA A 155 -18.03 -7.07 -9.88
N PHE A 156 -18.09 -8.35 -9.48
CA PHE A 156 -17.25 -8.88 -8.40
C PHE A 156 -15.76 -8.91 -8.75
N VAL A 157 -15.41 -9.26 -9.99
CA VAL A 157 -14.03 -9.21 -10.45
C VAL A 157 -13.50 -7.78 -10.47
N ALA A 158 -14.25 -6.84 -11.06
CA ALA A 158 -13.86 -5.44 -11.18
C ALA A 158 -13.62 -4.79 -9.82
N LEU A 159 -14.51 -5.05 -8.86
CA LEU A 159 -14.40 -4.51 -7.51
C LEU A 159 -13.14 -5.02 -6.80
N PHE A 160 -12.83 -6.30 -6.92
CA PHE A 160 -11.64 -6.86 -6.27
C PHE A 160 -10.33 -6.56 -7.01
N SER A 161 -10.35 -6.44 -8.33
CA SER A 161 -9.15 -6.31 -9.15
C SER A 161 -8.35 -5.04 -8.86
N ILE A 162 -9.03 -3.94 -8.52
CA ILE A 162 -8.36 -2.67 -8.18
C ILE A 162 -7.67 -2.82 -6.82
N PHE A 163 -8.42 -3.24 -5.81
CA PHE A 163 -7.96 -3.22 -4.43
C PHE A 163 -6.90 -4.29 -4.16
N SER A 164 -7.02 -5.47 -4.78
CA SER A 164 -6.15 -6.62 -4.50
C SER A 164 -4.74 -6.37 -5.02
N VAL A 165 -4.64 -5.79 -6.21
CA VAL A 165 -3.35 -5.40 -6.79
C VAL A 165 -2.71 -4.30 -5.95
N GLU A 166 -3.46 -3.28 -5.53
CA GLU A 166 -2.89 -2.23 -4.68
C GLU A 166 -2.38 -2.79 -3.34
N ALA A 167 -3.23 -3.54 -2.63
CA ALA A 167 -2.95 -4.02 -1.28
C ALA A 167 -1.83 -5.08 -1.23
N PHE A 168 -1.79 -6.02 -2.19
CA PHE A 168 -0.89 -7.17 -2.12
C PHE A 168 0.32 -7.09 -3.04
N PHE A 169 0.29 -6.25 -4.08
CA PHE A 169 1.33 -6.22 -5.10
C PHE A 169 2.08 -4.89 -5.12
N ILE A 170 1.35 -3.77 -5.15
CA ILE A 170 1.93 -2.47 -5.49
C ILE A 170 2.45 -1.69 -4.28
N ASN A 171 1.76 -1.74 -3.13
CA ASN A 171 2.04 -0.87 -1.99
C ASN A 171 3.53 -0.91 -1.57
N ASP A 172 4.08 -2.10 -1.34
CA ASP A 172 5.48 -2.23 -0.92
C ASP A 172 6.46 -1.70 -1.96
N LEU A 173 6.20 -1.98 -3.24
CA LEU A 173 7.04 -1.53 -4.35
C LEU A 173 6.95 -0.01 -4.56
N LEU A 174 5.76 0.58 -4.45
CA LEU A 174 5.61 2.05 -4.53
C LEU A 174 6.31 2.73 -3.36
N ARG A 175 6.24 2.15 -2.15
CA ARG A 175 6.94 2.64 -0.97
C ARG A 175 8.46 2.63 -1.19
N GLU A 176 8.99 1.50 -1.66
CA GLU A 176 10.41 1.35 -1.99
C GLU A 176 10.82 2.34 -3.09
N CYS A 177 10.02 2.45 -4.16
CA CYS A 177 10.27 3.37 -5.27
C CYS A 177 10.31 4.83 -4.81
N ARG A 178 9.34 5.27 -3.99
CA ARG A 178 9.30 6.64 -3.41
C ARG A 178 10.53 6.93 -2.56
N LYS A 179 10.98 5.95 -1.77
CA LYS A 179 12.19 6.06 -0.94
C LYS A 179 13.44 6.25 -1.81
N ILE A 180 13.57 5.50 -2.91
CA ILE A 180 14.70 5.63 -3.85
C ILE A 180 14.65 6.96 -4.60
N LEU A 181 13.49 7.35 -5.12
CA LEU A 181 13.29 8.63 -5.83
C LEU A 181 13.65 9.82 -4.93
N SER A 182 13.18 9.81 -3.68
CA SER A 182 13.48 10.85 -2.71
C SER A 182 14.97 10.94 -2.37
N LYS A 183 15.65 9.80 -2.17
CA LYS A 183 17.10 9.77 -1.96
C LYS A 183 17.89 10.34 -3.14
N ARG A 184 17.37 10.19 -4.36
CA ARG A 184 17.99 10.74 -5.59
C ARG A 184 17.58 12.18 -5.89
N GLY A 185 16.74 12.80 -5.06
CA GLY A 185 16.26 14.17 -5.25
C GLY A 185 15.28 14.33 -6.42
N ILE A 186 14.69 13.23 -6.90
CA ILE A 186 13.79 13.22 -8.06
C ILE A 186 12.36 13.43 -7.56
N LYS A 187 11.69 14.47 -8.07
CA LYS A 187 10.26 14.67 -7.84
C LYS A 187 9.47 13.95 -8.94
N PRO A 188 8.65 12.93 -8.62
CA PRO A 188 7.89 12.23 -9.63
C PRO A 188 6.91 13.18 -10.33
N ARG A 189 6.73 12.99 -11.65
CA ARG A 189 5.69 13.66 -12.44
C ARG A 189 4.32 13.15 -11.99
N GLU A 190 3.56 14.03 -11.35
CA GLU A 190 2.14 13.95 -11.00
C GLU A 190 1.67 12.81 -10.06
N GLU A 191 1.07 13.24 -8.95
CA GLU A 191 0.34 12.37 -8.03
C GLU A 191 -1.10 12.12 -8.56
N MET A 192 -1.29 11.22 -9.55
CA MET A 192 -2.62 10.58 -9.74
C MET A 192 -3.16 10.01 -8.42
N GLU A 193 -4.33 10.45 -7.99
CA GLU A 193 -5.06 9.91 -6.83
C GLU A 193 -6.05 8.86 -7.38
N LEU A 194 -5.93 7.60 -6.93
CA LEU A 194 -6.79 6.53 -7.46
C LEU A 194 -8.20 6.59 -6.86
N PHE A 195 -8.30 6.48 -5.54
CA PHE A 195 -9.57 6.53 -4.80
C PHE A 195 -9.34 7.07 -3.38
N SER A 196 -10.38 7.68 -2.81
CA SER A 196 -10.42 7.96 -1.37
C SER A 196 -10.67 6.67 -0.59
N LEU A 197 -10.13 6.59 0.63
CA LEU A 197 -10.43 5.52 1.57
C LEU A 197 -11.93 5.48 1.86
N GLU A 198 -12.57 6.65 1.94
CA GLU A 198 -14.02 6.79 2.09
C GLU A 198 -14.79 6.07 0.97
N ASN A 199 -14.44 6.31 -0.30
CA ASN A 199 -15.10 5.66 -1.42
C ASN A 199 -14.96 4.14 -1.33
N ARG A 200 -13.78 3.64 -0.93
CA ARG A 200 -13.53 2.21 -0.76
C ARG A 200 -14.43 1.56 0.28
N PHE A 201 -14.71 2.23 1.39
CA PHE A 201 -15.67 1.75 2.39
C PHE A 201 -17.09 1.70 1.82
N HIS A 202 -17.53 2.74 1.12
CA HIS A 202 -18.85 2.75 0.47
C HIS A 202 -18.96 1.62 -0.57
N TYR A 203 -17.94 1.42 -1.39
CA TYR A 203 -17.89 0.31 -2.36
C TYR A 203 -17.98 -1.07 -1.69
N PHE A 204 -17.33 -1.25 -0.54
CA PHE A 204 -17.41 -2.51 0.19
C PHE A 204 -18.81 -2.75 0.78
N ILE A 205 -19.38 -1.74 1.43
CA ILE A 205 -20.74 -1.84 2.00
C ILE A 205 -21.74 -2.13 0.89
N PHE A 206 -21.61 -1.44 -0.25
CA PHE A 206 -22.43 -1.69 -1.43
C PHE A 206 -22.30 -3.14 -1.92
N LEU A 207 -21.08 -3.70 -1.93
CA LEU A 207 -20.85 -5.09 -2.32
C LEU A 207 -21.49 -6.09 -1.36
N LEU A 208 -21.36 -5.89 -0.05
CA LEU A 208 -22.04 -6.72 0.94
C LEU A 208 -23.56 -6.69 0.75
N PHE A 209 -24.10 -5.49 0.50
CA PHE A 209 -25.51 -5.29 0.22
C PHE A 209 -25.94 -5.99 -1.08
N LEU A 210 -25.14 -5.89 -2.14
CA LEU A 210 -25.38 -6.56 -3.42
C LEU A 210 -25.39 -8.09 -3.24
N ILE A 211 -24.40 -8.66 -2.54
CA ILE A 211 -24.36 -10.09 -2.23
C ILE A 211 -25.62 -10.49 -1.43
N THR A 212 -26.03 -9.68 -0.46
CA THR A 212 -27.22 -9.94 0.36
C THR A 212 -28.51 -9.88 -0.45
N ILE A 213 -28.68 -8.87 -1.31
CA ILE A 213 -29.83 -8.77 -2.24
C ILE A 213 -29.87 -9.97 -3.16
N ILE A 214 -28.71 -10.33 -3.73
CA ILE A 214 -28.57 -11.49 -4.59
C ILE A 214 -29.09 -12.69 -3.81
N LEU A 215 -28.54 -13.02 -2.64
CA LEU A 215 -28.97 -14.13 -1.77
C LEU A 215 -30.46 -14.09 -1.38
N LEU A 216 -31.00 -12.93 -1.02
CA LEU A 216 -32.41 -12.78 -0.63
C LEU A 216 -33.37 -12.97 -1.81
N SER A 217 -32.92 -12.65 -3.03
CA SER A 217 -33.69 -12.94 -4.25
C SER A 217 -33.88 -14.44 -4.49
N PHE A 218 -33.14 -15.31 -3.78
CA PHE A 218 -33.17 -16.77 -3.94
C PHE A 218 -34.09 -17.54 -2.98
N VAL A 219 -34.98 -16.92 -2.20
CA VAL A 219 -35.83 -17.68 -1.25
C VAL A 219 -37.26 -17.88 -1.76
N PRO A 220 -37.55 -18.86 -2.65
CA PRO A 220 -38.83 -19.53 -2.64
C PRO A 220 -38.91 -20.42 -1.38
N PRO A 221 -39.95 -20.32 -0.54
CA PRO A 221 -40.02 -20.99 0.76
C PRO A 221 -40.07 -22.53 0.74
N SER A 222 -40.08 -23.19 -0.42
CA SER A 222 -40.37 -24.63 -0.52
C SER A 222 -39.22 -25.54 -0.98
N GLN A 223 -38.09 -25.04 -1.49
CA GLN A 223 -36.95 -25.91 -1.87
C GLN A 223 -35.58 -25.22 -1.65
N LEU A 224 -34.88 -25.63 -0.59
CA LEU A 224 -33.45 -25.37 -0.40
C LEU A 224 -32.67 -26.25 -1.40
N SER A 225 -32.42 -25.74 -2.60
CA SER A 225 -31.60 -26.45 -3.59
C SER A 225 -30.13 -26.49 -3.16
N LEU A 226 -29.41 -27.56 -3.51
CA LEU A 226 -27.97 -27.71 -3.27
C LEU A 226 -27.17 -26.52 -3.84
N PHE A 227 -27.65 -25.93 -4.94
CA PHE A 227 -27.05 -24.75 -5.56
C PHE A 227 -27.12 -23.51 -4.67
N LEU A 228 -28.23 -23.29 -3.96
CA LEU A 228 -28.40 -22.16 -3.06
C LEU A 228 -27.46 -22.25 -1.85
N ILE A 229 -27.30 -23.44 -1.28
CA ILE A 229 -26.35 -23.70 -0.19
C ILE A 229 -24.92 -23.41 -0.67
N THR A 230 -24.56 -23.88 -1.87
CA THR A 230 -23.25 -23.65 -2.47
C THR A 230 -22.99 -22.17 -2.72
N LEU A 231 -23.97 -21.45 -3.28
CA LEU A 231 -23.91 -20.01 -3.53
C LEU A 231 -23.75 -19.21 -2.22
N SER A 232 -24.47 -19.60 -1.17
CA SER A 232 -24.38 -18.99 0.15
C SER A 232 -23.02 -19.21 0.80
N CYS A 233 -22.48 -20.43 0.70
CA CYS A 233 -21.13 -20.74 1.17
C CYS A 233 -20.08 -19.91 0.42
N LEU A 234 -20.20 -19.83 -0.91
CA LEU A 234 -19.29 -19.04 -1.75
C LEU A 234 -19.39 -17.54 -1.42
N ALA A 235 -20.60 -17.01 -1.22
CA ALA A 235 -20.83 -15.65 -0.77
C ALA A 235 -20.14 -15.38 0.58
N PHE A 236 -20.27 -16.28 1.56
CA PHE A 236 -19.63 -16.14 2.86
C PHE A 236 -18.10 -16.13 2.76
N VAL A 237 -17.51 -17.03 1.96
CA VAL A 237 -16.08 -17.06 1.68
C VAL A 237 -15.62 -15.75 1.05
N MET A 238 -16.36 -15.24 0.06
CA MET A 238 -16.08 -13.97 -0.59
C MET A 238 -16.12 -12.80 0.40
N ILE A 239 -17.16 -12.72 1.24
CA ILE A 239 -17.28 -11.70 2.30
C ILE A 239 -16.08 -11.74 3.24
N ALA A 240 -15.68 -12.94 3.70
CA ALA A 240 -14.55 -13.11 4.61
C ALA A 240 -13.22 -12.67 3.97
N ILE A 241 -12.97 -13.02 2.70
CA ILE A 241 -11.77 -12.61 1.97
C ILE A 241 -11.71 -11.08 1.84
N ILE A 242 -12.81 -10.46 1.41
CA ILE A 242 -12.84 -9.01 1.18
C ILE A 242 -12.74 -8.25 2.51
N GLY A 243 -13.45 -8.71 3.54
CA GLY A 243 -13.35 -8.16 4.90
C GLY A 243 -11.90 -8.19 5.40
N ARG A 244 -11.25 -9.36 5.34
CA ARG A 244 -9.83 -9.50 5.72
C ARG A 244 -8.93 -8.54 4.94
N MET A 245 -9.18 -8.37 3.65
CA MET A 245 -8.37 -7.51 2.79
C MET A 245 -8.50 -6.03 3.14
N LEU A 246 -9.70 -5.56 3.50
CA LEU A 246 -9.92 -4.19 3.95
C LEU A 246 -9.23 -3.93 5.28
N PHE A 247 -9.44 -4.81 6.27
CA PHE A 247 -8.78 -4.70 7.55
C PHE A 247 -7.26 -4.74 7.41
N SER A 248 -6.73 -5.63 6.56
CA SER A 248 -5.29 -5.70 6.28
C SER A 248 -4.74 -4.41 5.69
N SER A 249 -5.49 -3.77 4.78
CA SER A 249 -5.06 -2.52 4.14
C SER A 249 -5.05 -1.33 5.10
N ILE A 250 -5.94 -1.31 6.09
CA ILE A 250 -5.98 -0.28 7.13
C ILE A 250 -4.85 -0.55 8.13
N TYR A 251 -4.74 -1.79 8.58
CA TYR A 251 -3.73 -2.23 9.53
C TYR A 251 -2.31 -1.94 9.01
N SER A 252 -2.04 -2.18 7.73
CA SER A 252 -0.72 -1.89 7.15
C SER A 252 -0.34 -0.40 7.25
N VAL A 253 -1.30 0.52 7.10
CA VAL A 253 -1.04 1.96 7.26
C VAL A 253 -0.70 2.28 8.72
N PHE A 254 -1.40 1.70 9.69
CA PHE A 254 -1.07 1.88 11.10
C PHE A 254 0.30 1.30 11.46
N GLU A 255 0.66 0.14 10.92
CA GLU A 255 1.99 -0.44 11.14
C GLU A 255 3.08 0.43 10.51
N GLU A 256 2.87 0.98 9.30
CA GLU A 256 3.79 1.95 8.67
C GLU A 256 4.03 3.19 9.56
N ILE A 257 2.96 3.72 10.16
CA ILE A 257 3.04 4.87 11.07
C ILE A 257 3.81 4.49 12.33
N LYS A 258 3.52 3.34 12.92
CA LYS A 258 4.22 2.83 14.11
C LYS A 258 5.72 2.67 13.85
N GLU A 259 6.10 2.08 12.73
CA GLU A 259 7.51 1.95 12.31
C GLU A 259 8.18 3.32 12.09
N PHE A 260 7.46 4.30 11.56
CA PHE A 260 7.97 5.65 11.40
C PHE A 260 8.16 6.38 12.73
N VAL A 261 7.19 6.27 13.65
CA VAL A 261 7.27 6.83 15.00
C VAL A 261 8.42 6.22 15.80
N ALA A 262 8.69 4.92 15.63
CA ALA A 262 9.84 4.27 16.26
C ALA A 262 11.20 4.80 15.74
N ARG A 263 11.27 5.27 14.49
CA ARG A 263 12.50 5.81 13.87
C ARG A 263 12.72 7.30 14.14
N LEU A 264 11.67 8.04 14.48
CA LEU A 264 11.72 9.48 14.77
C LEU A 264 12.74 9.89 15.86
N PRO A 265 12.94 9.13 16.95
CA PRO A 265 14.00 9.43 17.92
C PRO A 265 15.42 9.20 17.39
N GLN A 266 15.61 8.24 16.48
CA GLN A 266 16.93 7.72 16.08
C GLN A 266 17.48 8.42 14.83
N GLU A 267 16.62 8.75 13.88
CA GLU A 267 17.04 9.35 12.61
C GLU A 267 17.16 10.89 12.73
N LYS A 268 18.27 11.45 12.23
CA LYS A 268 18.45 12.91 12.17
C LYS A 268 17.34 13.60 11.36
N LYS A 269 16.90 13.00 10.26
CA LYS A 269 15.82 13.54 9.42
C LYS A 269 14.92 12.40 8.94
N ALA A 270 14.05 11.95 9.83
CA ALA A 270 13.06 10.92 9.52
C ALA A 270 12.08 11.42 8.45
N GLN A 271 11.78 10.55 7.49
CA GLN A 271 10.75 10.77 6.48
C GLN A 271 9.81 9.59 6.40
N TYR A 272 8.52 9.89 6.37
CA TYR A 272 7.45 8.93 6.17
C TYR A 272 7.20 8.77 4.67
N PHE A 273 7.31 7.53 4.19
CA PHE A 273 6.96 7.14 2.84
C PHE A 273 5.86 6.08 2.92
N THR A 274 4.68 6.40 2.39
CA THR A 274 3.62 5.40 2.26
C THR A 274 3.69 4.71 0.91
N GLY A 275 3.32 3.44 0.87
CA GLY A 275 3.05 2.71 -0.38
C GLY A 275 1.69 3.03 -0.99
N SER A 276 0.76 3.53 -0.16
CA SER A 276 -0.62 3.78 -0.52
C SER A 276 -0.77 4.88 -1.57
N SER A 277 -1.79 4.73 -2.40
CA SER A 277 -2.25 5.76 -3.34
C SER A 277 -3.55 6.45 -2.87
N TYR A 278 -3.99 6.21 -1.62
CA TYR A 278 -5.18 6.84 -1.05
C TYR A 278 -4.93 8.29 -0.72
N LYS A 279 -5.88 9.15 -1.09
CA LYS A 279 -5.81 10.59 -0.86
C LYS A 279 -5.57 10.93 0.62
N GLU A 280 -6.29 10.27 1.53
CA GLU A 280 -6.21 10.48 2.97
C GLU A 280 -4.87 10.02 3.54
N VAL A 281 -4.33 8.89 3.05
CA VAL A 281 -3.03 8.37 3.49
C VAL A 281 -1.88 9.22 2.92
N LEU A 282 -2.02 9.74 1.69
CA LEU A 282 -1.10 10.70 1.10
C LEU A 282 -1.13 12.04 1.84
N ALA A 283 -2.31 12.52 2.23
CA ALA A 283 -2.45 13.72 3.06
C ALA A 283 -1.81 13.50 4.44
N LEU A 284 -2.09 12.37 5.09
CA LEU A 284 -1.48 11.98 6.36
C LEU A 284 0.05 11.92 6.26
N SER A 285 0.58 11.37 5.17
CA SER A 285 2.01 11.38 4.88
C SER A 285 2.60 12.79 4.85
N LYS A 286 1.91 13.75 4.21
CA LYS A 286 2.34 15.15 4.15
C LYS A 286 2.35 15.78 5.56
N TYR A 287 1.32 15.52 6.38
CA TYR A 287 1.26 16.00 7.76
C TYR A 287 2.33 15.39 8.65
N LEU A 288 2.53 14.07 8.60
CA LEU A 288 3.56 13.37 9.39
C LEU A 288 4.98 13.85 9.04
N ASN A 289 5.27 14.06 7.75
CA ASN A 289 6.54 14.61 7.30
C ASN A 289 6.77 16.04 7.77
N ARG A 290 5.72 16.88 7.76
CA ARG A 290 5.79 18.24 8.30
C ARG A 290 6.06 18.23 9.80
N SER A 291 5.35 17.40 10.57
CA SER A 291 5.58 17.25 12.00
C SER A 291 6.99 16.75 12.31
N ALA A 292 7.53 15.80 11.53
CA ALA A 292 8.89 15.33 11.69
C ALA A 292 9.94 16.43 11.43
N GLU A 293 9.73 17.26 10.40
CA GLU A 293 10.60 18.41 10.13
C GLU A 293 10.52 19.47 11.25
N GLU A 294 9.33 19.73 11.81
CA GLU A 294 9.17 20.63 12.95
C GLU A 294 9.87 20.10 14.22
N ILE A 295 9.74 18.80 14.52
CA ILE A 295 10.46 18.12 15.60
C ILE A 295 11.97 18.23 15.40
N PHE A 296 12.45 17.99 14.17
CA PHE A 296 13.87 18.12 13.84
C PHE A 296 14.38 19.55 14.10
N ARG A 297 13.65 20.57 13.63
CA ARG A 297 14.01 21.98 13.87
C ARG A 297 13.95 22.36 15.34
N ALA A 298 13.03 21.79 16.12
CA ALA A 298 12.97 22.00 17.57
C ALA A 298 14.21 21.42 18.26
N ARG A 299 14.61 20.18 17.94
CA ARG A 299 15.83 19.56 18.47
C ARG A 299 17.09 20.34 18.10
N GLU A 300 17.18 20.83 16.87
CA GLU A 300 18.34 21.61 16.44
C GLU A 300 18.43 22.95 17.17
N ARG A 301 17.29 23.59 17.45
CA ARG A 301 17.22 24.80 18.29
C ARG A 301 17.65 24.49 19.73
N GLU A 302 17.11 23.45 20.34
CA GLU A 302 17.47 23.03 21.70
C GLU A 302 18.96 22.72 21.81
N ARG A 303 19.53 22.03 20.82
CA ARG A 303 20.97 21.74 20.76
C ARG A 303 21.82 23.01 20.68
N LYS A 304 21.40 24.01 19.90
CA LYS A 304 22.08 25.31 19.81
C LYS A 304 22.01 26.06 21.14
N THR A 305 20.82 26.15 21.73
CA THR A 305 20.63 26.81 23.04
C THR A 305 21.43 26.14 24.14
N LYS A 306 21.51 24.79 24.15
CA LYS A 306 22.33 24.06 25.12
C LYS A 306 23.81 24.40 24.99
N LYS A 307 24.34 24.48 23.76
CA LYS A 307 25.73 24.90 23.51
C LYS A 307 25.99 26.34 23.98
N GLU A 308 25.10 27.27 23.62
CA GLU A 308 25.21 28.67 24.06
C GLU A 308 25.17 28.79 25.60
N LEU A 309 24.36 27.98 26.27
CA LEU A 309 24.29 27.93 27.73
C LEU A 309 25.57 27.36 28.34
N GLU A 310 26.10 26.27 27.78
CA GLU A 310 27.38 25.68 28.20
C GLU A 310 28.53 26.69 28.08
N GLU A 311 28.60 27.42 26.96
CA GLU A 311 29.59 28.49 26.75
C GLU A 311 29.46 29.62 27.78
N LYS A 312 28.24 30.09 28.04
CA LYS A 312 27.98 31.13 29.07
C LYS A 312 28.33 30.67 30.48
N VAL A 313 28.04 29.41 30.82
CA VAL A 313 28.40 28.83 32.12
C VAL A 313 29.92 28.75 32.26
N GLU A 314 30.63 28.38 31.20
CA GLU A 314 32.10 28.34 31.21
C GLU A 314 32.73 29.74 31.35
N GLU A 315 32.17 30.74 30.66
CA GLU A 315 32.58 32.14 30.79
C GLU A 315 32.33 32.68 32.21
N LEU A 316 31.16 32.42 32.77
CA LEU A 316 30.81 32.80 34.14
C LEU A 316 31.75 32.15 35.16
N ASN A 317 32.09 30.87 34.97
CA ASN A 317 33.05 30.16 35.82
C ASN A 317 34.47 30.75 35.72
N LYS A 318 34.92 31.15 34.52
CA LYS A 318 36.20 31.84 34.33
C LYS A 318 36.20 33.19 35.04
N TRP A 319 35.13 33.97 34.90
CA TRP A 319 34.98 35.24 35.58
C TRP A 319 34.96 35.09 37.10
N PHE A 320 34.20 34.13 37.64
CA PHE A 320 34.15 33.85 39.08
C PHE A 320 35.52 33.49 39.65
N LYS A 321 36.30 32.61 38.97
CA LYS A 321 37.67 32.28 39.36
C LYS A 321 38.58 33.51 39.40
N LEU A 322 38.47 34.41 38.42
CA LEU A 322 39.24 35.66 38.38
C LEU A 322 38.84 36.61 39.51
N THR A 323 37.54 36.79 39.75
CA THR A 323 37.03 37.70 40.78
C THR A 323 37.36 37.22 42.18
N VAL A 324 37.12 35.95 42.50
CA VAL A 324 37.50 35.37 43.80
C VAL A 324 39.02 35.43 44.00
N GLY A 325 39.81 35.14 42.95
CA GLY A 325 41.26 35.30 43.00
C GLY A 325 41.70 36.74 43.29
N ARG A 326 41.03 37.74 42.69
CA ARG A 326 41.28 39.16 42.96
C ARG A 326 40.90 39.56 44.38
N GLU A 327 39.77 39.09 44.88
CA GLU A 327 39.32 39.37 46.26
C GLU A 327 40.26 38.77 47.29
N LEU A 328 40.67 37.51 47.11
CA LEU A 328 41.67 36.87 47.97
C LEU A 328 42.99 37.65 47.98
N LYS A 329 43.48 38.05 46.80
CA LYS A 329 44.69 38.87 46.68
C LYS A 329 44.54 40.25 47.33
N MET A 330 43.35 40.86 47.24
CA MET A 330 43.02 42.12 47.92
C MET A 330 43.03 41.97 49.45
N ILE A 331 42.52 40.86 49.98
CA ILE A 331 42.55 40.56 51.42
C ILE A 331 44.01 40.40 51.88
N GLU A 332 44.83 39.68 51.12
CA GLU A 332 46.25 39.47 51.40
C GLU A 332 47.03 40.79 51.39
N LEU A 333 46.83 41.62 50.36
CA LEU A 333 47.42 42.96 50.27
C LEU A 333 46.99 43.87 51.43
N LYS A 334 45.71 43.80 51.86
CA LYS A 334 45.24 44.56 53.03
C LYS A 334 45.94 44.14 54.32
N LYS A 335 46.12 42.83 54.54
CA LYS A 335 46.88 42.30 55.69
C LYS A 335 48.33 42.77 55.67
N GLU A 336 48.97 42.74 54.50
CA GLU A 336 50.35 43.19 54.34
C GLU A 336 50.50 44.69 54.62
N ILE A 337 49.57 45.52 54.13
CA ILE A 337 49.54 46.96 54.43
C ILE A 337 49.37 47.21 55.92
N GLU A 338 48.50 46.47 56.62
CA GLU A 338 48.38 46.59 58.08
C GLU A 338 49.67 46.23 58.81
N ARG A 339 50.36 45.18 58.35
CA ARG A 339 51.63 44.73 58.91
C ARG A 339 52.71 45.80 58.75
N LEU A 340 52.89 46.31 57.54
CA LEU A 340 53.83 47.40 57.23
C LEU A 340 53.49 48.69 57.97
N LYS A 341 52.20 49.01 58.16
CA LYS A 341 51.76 50.15 58.98
C LYS A 341 52.15 49.98 60.45
N LYS A 342 52.00 48.78 61.03
CA LYS A 342 52.42 48.47 62.41
C LYS A 342 53.94 48.60 62.56
N GLU A 343 54.71 48.08 61.62
CA GLU A 343 56.17 48.20 61.60
C GLU A 343 56.63 49.66 61.50
N LYS A 344 56.02 50.45 60.62
CA LYS A 344 56.33 51.89 60.50
C LYS A 344 55.98 52.67 61.77
N LYS A 345 54.89 52.31 62.45
CA LYS A 345 54.49 52.94 63.73
C LYS A 345 55.47 52.59 64.86
N ASN A 346 55.96 51.34 64.90
CA ASN A 346 56.99 50.92 65.85
C ASN A 346 58.34 51.59 65.58
N ASN A 347 58.76 51.72 64.32
CA ASN A 347 60.01 52.41 63.95
C ASN A 347 59.98 53.92 64.24
N ASN A 348 58.80 54.56 64.15
CA ASN A 348 58.65 55.96 64.55
C ASN A 348 58.67 56.14 66.08
N ASN A 349 58.21 55.15 66.85
CA ASN A 349 58.27 55.20 68.32
C ASN A 349 59.68 54.90 68.88
N GLN A 350 60.62 54.37 68.10
CA GLN A 350 62.03 54.18 68.48
C GLN A 350 62.93 55.39 68.12
N LYS A 351 62.39 56.43 67.48
CA LYS A 351 63.13 57.66 67.09
C LYS A 351 62.79 58.89 67.94
N THR A 352 62.05 58.70 69.03
CA THR A 352 61.83 59.65 70.14
C THR A 352 62.44 59.03 71.37
#